data_AF-F3NSE7-F1
#
_entry.id   AF-F3NSE7-F1
#
_cell.length_a   1.000
_cell.length_b   1.000
_cell.length_c   1.000
_cell.angle_alpha   90.00
_cell.angle_beta   90.00
_cell.angle_gamma   90.00
#
_symmetry.space_group_name_H-M   'P 1'
#
loop_
_entity.id
_entity.type
_entity.pdbx_description
1 polymer ?
#
loop_
_entity_poly.entity_id
_entity_poly.type
_entity_poly.pdbx_seq_one_letter_code
_entity_poly.pdbx_strand_id
1 'polypeptide(L)'
;MMFAVEDLDRTLEEWKAAGGTVVAGPYDLPLPKRIREEFRDQFRDSPFYRGEAGDSMGRGASLHDPEGNRLGIVEFSEWAHATFALGAYAKPVSAEQLADQSIALSRRVPATTQMFDDPSDG
;
A
#
# COMPACT_ATOMS: atom_id res chain seq x y z
N MET A 1 -1.62 10.12 -2.18
CA MET A 1 -1.38 9.62 -0.81
C MET A 1 -2.33 8.47 -0.54
N MET A 2 -1.88 7.40 0.13
CA MET A 2 -2.66 6.19 0.39
C MET A 2 -2.77 5.96 1.90
N PHE A 3 -3.98 5.71 2.39
CA PHE A 3 -4.26 5.52 3.81
C PHE A 3 -4.76 4.10 4.07
N ALA A 4 -4.26 3.47 5.13
CA ALA A 4 -4.76 2.17 5.56
C ALA A 4 -6.05 2.34 6.38
N VAL A 5 -7.03 1.46 6.18
CA VAL A 5 -8.31 1.41 6.91
C VAL A 5 -8.57 -0.01 7.39
N GLU A 6 -9.35 -0.16 8.46
CA GLU A 6 -9.68 -1.48 9.04
C GLU A 6 -10.87 -2.15 8.36
N ASP A 7 -11.78 -1.36 7.78
CA ASP A 7 -13.01 -1.83 7.14
C ASP A 7 -13.28 -0.94 5.94
N LEU A 8 -12.96 -1.42 4.73
CA LEU A 8 -13.05 -0.60 3.53
C LEU A 8 -14.49 -0.23 3.21
N ASP A 9 -15.41 -1.18 3.32
CA ASP A 9 -16.79 -0.98 2.89
C ASP A 9 -17.48 0.05 3.80
N ARG A 10 -17.30 -0.04 5.13
CA ARG A 10 -17.78 0.97 6.07
C ARG A 10 -17.16 2.34 5.81
N THR A 11 -15.84 2.42 5.63
CA THR A 11 -15.20 3.72 5.36
C THR A 11 -15.67 4.34 4.05
N LEU A 12 -15.94 3.56 3.01
CA LEU A 12 -16.48 4.07 1.75
C LEU A 12 -17.91 4.61 1.89
N GLU A 13 -18.74 3.99 2.73
CA GLU A 13 -20.07 4.49 3.05
C GLU A 13 -19.99 5.83 3.80
N GLU A 14 -19.17 5.91 4.84
CA GLU A 14 -18.93 7.14 5.61
C GLU A 14 -18.37 8.27 4.74
N TRP A 15 -17.45 7.93 3.82
CA TRP A 15 -16.86 8.89 2.89
C TRP A 15 -17.90 9.53 1.97
N LYS A 16 -18.78 8.70 1.39
CA LYS A 16 -19.89 9.19 0.54
C LYS A 16 -20.86 10.05 1.35
N ALA A 17 -21.18 9.65 2.59
CA ALA A 17 -22.05 10.42 3.47
C ALA A 17 -21.47 11.80 3.82
N ALA A 18 -20.14 11.93 3.88
CA ALA A 18 -19.43 13.19 4.08
C ALA A 18 -19.30 14.07 2.80
N GLY A 19 -19.87 13.64 1.68
CA GLY A 19 -19.82 14.37 0.41
C GLY A 19 -18.60 14.05 -0.47
N GLY A 20 -17.79 13.07 -0.08
CA GLY A 20 -16.72 12.54 -0.90
C GLY A 20 -17.20 11.62 -2.01
N THR A 21 -16.36 11.35 -3.00
CA THR A 21 -16.67 10.44 -4.11
C THR A 21 -15.68 9.31 -4.23
N VAL A 22 -16.16 8.14 -4.68
CA VAL A 22 -15.33 7.00 -5.06
C VAL A 22 -15.09 7.08 -6.56
N VAL A 23 -13.83 7.23 -6.94
CA VAL A 23 -13.41 7.43 -8.34
C VAL A 23 -13.12 6.09 -9.00
N ALA A 24 -12.59 5.13 -8.25
CA ALA A 24 -12.30 3.79 -8.72
C ALA A 24 -12.26 2.79 -7.55
N GLY A 25 -12.74 1.57 -7.79
CA GLY A 25 -12.80 0.49 -6.80
C GLY A 25 -14.12 0.45 -6.01
N PRO A 26 -14.19 -0.34 -4.94
CA PRO A 26 -13.08 -1.14 -4.38
C PRO A 26 -12.68 -2.31 -5.29
N TYR A 27 -11.38 -2.59 -5.38
CA TYR A 27 -10.82 -3.73 -6.11
C TYR A 27 -9.90 -4.56 -5.21
N ASP A 28 -9.79 -5.85 -5.50
CA ASP A 28 -8.75 -6.69 -4.91
C ASP A 28 -7.37 -6.26 -5.42
N LEU A 29 -6.43 -6.13 -4.47
CA LEU A 29 -5.04 -5.84 -4.76
C LEU A 29 -4.31 -7.17 -5.02
N PRO A 30 -3.79 -7.39 -6.23
CA PRO A 30 -3.23 -8.69 -6.59
C PRO A 30 -2.01 -9.02 -5.73
N LEU A 31 -1.85 -10.30 -5.40
CA LEU A 31 -0.62 -10.77 -4.79
C LEU A 31 0.58 -10.58 -5.73
N PRO A 32 1.75 -10.19 -5.21
CA PRO A 32 2.99 -10.27 -5.97
C PRO A 32 3.23 -11.72 -6.42
N LYS A 33 3.84 -11.93 -7.59
CA LYS A 33 4.11 -13.29 -8.09
C LYS A 33 5.35 -13.92 -7.46
N ARG A 34 6.32 -13.11 -7.04
CA ARG A 34 7.62 -13.55 -6.53
C ARG A 34 8.18 -12.55 -5.52
N ILE A 35 8.78 -13.07 -4.45
CA ILE A 35 9.67 -12.32 -3.56
C ILE A 35 11.08 -12.36 -4.14
N ARG A 36 11.74 -11.21 -4.31
CA ARG A 36 13.13 -11.17 -4.80
C ARG A 36 14.06 -11.88 -3.82
N GLU A 37 15.12 -12.51 -4.34
CA GLU A 37 15.96 -13.41 -3.55
C GLU A 37 16.58 -12.70 -2.33
N GLU A 38 17.01 -11.46 -2.50
CA GLU A 38 17.64 -10.64 -1.45
C GLU A 38 16.69 -10.30 -0.28
N PHE A 39 15.38 -10.47 -0.45
CA PHE A 39 14.39 -10.21 0.59
C PHE A 39 13.75 -11.48 1.15
N ARG A 40 14.02 -12.67 0.57
CA ARG A 40 13.36 -13.94 0.96
C ARG A 40 13.42 -14.22 2.46
N ASP A 41 14.59 -14.01 3.08
CA ASP A 41 14.76 -14.28 4.51
C ASP A 41 13.91 -13.35 5.39
N GLN A 42 13.65 -12.11 4.94
CA GLN A 42 12.74 -11.18 5.66
C GLN A 42 11.30 -11.65 5.62
N PHE A 43 10.94 -12.41 4.58
CA PHE A 43 9.58 -12.91 4.35
C PHE A 43 9.37 -14.35 4.80
N ARG A 44 10.40 -15.05 5.26
CA ARG A 44 10.37 -16.49 5.60
C ARG A 44 9.13 -16.91 6.40
N ASP A 45 8.76 -16.09 7.39
CA ASP A 45 7.66 -16.42 8.30
C ASP A 45 6.31 -15.81 7.87
N SER A 46 6.29 -15.04 6.79
CA SER A 46 5.05 -14.45 6.25
C SER A 46 4.13 -15.54 5.66
N PRO A 47 2.81 -15.44 5.86
CA PRO A 47 1.82 -16.25 5.17
C PRO A 47 2.01 -16.25 3.65
N PHE A 48 2.45 -15.13 3.05
CA PHE A 48 2.71 -15.06 1.62
C PHE A 48 3.86 -15.95 1.17
N TYR A 49 4.98 -15.96 1.89
CA TYR A 49 6.09 -16.86 1.61
C TYR A 49 5.70 -18.35 1.78
N ARG A 50 4.81 -18.63 2.74
CA ARG A 50 4.28 -19.97 3.01
C ARG A 50 3.17 -20.42 2.03
N GLY A 51 2.67 -19.53 1.17
CA GLY A 51 1.55 -19.81 0.28
C GLY A 51 0.17 -19.80 0.96
N GLU A 52 0.07 -19.18 2.13
CA GLU A 52 -1.11 -19.07 2.99
C GLU A 52 -1.75 -17.67 2.95
N ALA A 53 -1.29 -16.78 2.06
CA ALA A 53 -1.74 -15.37 1.96
C ALA A 53 -3.13 -15.16 1.34
N GLY A 54 -3.82 -16.23 0.94
CA GLY A 54 -5.06 -16.15 0.16
C GLY A 54 -4.81 -15.71 -1.28
N ASP A 55 -5.76 -14.99 -1.88
CA ASP A 55 -5.72 -14.59 -3.29
C ASP A 55 -5.38 -13.10 -3.51
N SER A 56 -5.29 -12.30 -2.43
CA SER A 56 -5.18 -10.84 -2.48
C SER A 56 -4.38 -10.27 -1.31
N MET A 57 -3.69 -9.14 -1.54
CA MET A 57 -3.05 -8.36 -0.46
C MET A 57 -4.07 -7.60 0.39
N GLY A 58 -5.28 -7.41 -0.10
CA GLY A 58 -6.29 -6.54 0.49
C GLY A 58 -7.17 -5.89 -0.57
N ARG A 59 -8.03 -4.96 -0.18
CA ARG A 59 -8.90 -4.22 -1.11
C ARG A 59 -8.56 -2.73 -1.08
N GLY A 60 -8.61 -2.07 -2.23
CA GLY A 60 -8.27 -0.66 -2.34
C GLY A 60 -9.23 0.14 -3.21
N ALA A 61 -9.36 1.44 -2.91
CA ALA A 61 -10.16 2.38 -3.67
C ALA A 61 -9.44 3.72 -3.84
N SER A 62 -9.70 4.41 -4.95
CA SER A 62 -9.32 5.82 -5.17
C SER A 62 -10.52 6.72 -4.94
N LEU A 63 -10.31 7.82 -4.24
CA LEU A 63 -11.35 8.74 -3.80
C LEU A 63 -11.02 10.19 -4.21
N HIS A 64 -12.07 11.02 -4.29
CA HIS A 64 -11.96 12.46 -4.14
C HIS A 64 -12.68 12.94 -2.90
N ASP A 65 -12.12 13.94 -2.23
CA ASP A 65 -12.83 14.70 -1.19
C ASP A 65 -13.82 15.71 -1.82
N PRO A 66 -14.63 16.42 -1.03
CA PRO A 66 -15.59 17.39 -1.55
C PRO A 66 -14.96 18.55 -2.34
N GLU A 67 -13.67 18.83 -2.13
CA GLU A 67 -12.90 19.87 -2.83
C GLU A 67 -12.24 19.34 -4.11
N GLY A 68 -12.33 18.03 -4.36
CA GLY A 68 -11.74 17.38 -5.54
C GLY A 68 -10.31 16.86 -5.32
N ASN A 69 -9.77 16.91 -4.09
CA ASN A 69 -8.44 16.39 -3.81
C ASN A 69 -8.44 14.85 -3.85
N ARG A 70 -7.39 14.26 -4.42
CA ARG A 70 -7.29 12.81 -4.60
C ARG A 70 -6.53 12.11 -3.49
N LEU A 71 -7.13 11.03 -2.99
CA LEU A 71 -6.49 10.08 -2.07
C LEU A 71 -6.84 8.64 -2.44
N GLY A 72 -6.07 7.70 -1.91
CA GLY A 72 -6.39 6.27 -1.95
C GLY A 72 -6.61 5.76 -0.54
N ILE A 73 -7.51 4.78 -0.39
CA ILE A 73 -7.65 4.01 0.84
C ILE A 73 -7.49 2.53 0.54
N VAL A 74 -6.97 1.79 1.51
CA VAL A 74 -6.70 0.36 1.39
C VAL A 74 -6.98 -0.34 2.71
N GLU A 75 -7.74 -1.42 2.65
CA GLU A 75 -7.84 -2.40 3.72
C GLU A 75 -6.88 -3.54 3.39
N PHE A 76 -5.79 -3.64 4.14
CA PHE A 76 -4.82 -4.70 3.94
C PHE A 76 -5.25 -5.96 4.68
N SER A 77 -4.95 -7.11 4.08
CA SER A 77 -4.97 -8.38 4.80
C SER A 77 -3.98 -8.36 5.97
N GLU A 78 -4.25 -9.16 7.00
CA GLU A 78 -3.44 -9.20 8.23
C GLU A 78 -1.95 -9.47 7.95
N TRP A 79 -1.65 -10.35 7.00
CA TRP A 79 -0.27 -10.65 6.63
C TRP A 79 0.42 -9.48 5.89
N ALA A 80 -0.34 -8.70 5.11
CA ALA A 80 0.16 -7.53 4.41
C ALA A 80 0.48 -6.39 5.40
N HIS A 81 -0.31 -6.25 6.48
CA HIS A 81 0.01 -5.35 7.59
C HIS A 81 1.38 -5.65 8.22
N ALA A 82 1.68 -6.93 8.48
CA ALA A 82 2.97 -7.34 9.01
C ALA A 82 4.12 -7.12 8.00
N THR A 83 3.86 -7.41 6.73
CA THR A 83 4.83 -7.28 5.62
C THR A 83 5.26 -5.85 5.36
N PHE A 84 4.31 -4.92 5.30
CA PHE A 84 4.58 -3.52 5.00
C PHE A 84 4.77 -2.66 6.26
N ALA A 85 4.84 -3.29 7.44
CA ALA A 85 4.93 -2.62 8.73
C ALA A 85 3.86 -1.51 8.88
N LEU A 86 2.59 -1.88 8.70
CA LEU A 86 1.46 -0.96 8.74
C LEU A 86 0.62 -1.17 10.00
N GLY A 87 -0.03 -0.12 10.48
CA GLY A 87 -0.89 -0.18 11.67
C GLY A 87 -0.13 -0.65 12.91
N ALA A 88 -0.58 -1.74 13.54
CA ALA A 88 0.04 -2.30 14.74
C ALA A 88 1.50 -2.78 14.55
N TYR A 89 1.93 -3.00 13.31
CA TYR A 89 3.30 -3.39 12.96
C TYR A 89 4.18 -2.21 12.53
N ALA A 90 3.64 -1.00 12.56
CA ALA A 90 4.38 0.21 12.23
C ALA A 90 5.54 0.42 13.20
N LYS A 91 6.75 0.43 12.64
CA LYS A 91 7.93 0.90 13.37
C LYS A 91 7.99 2.42 13.22
N PRO A 92 8.12 3.18 14.32
CA PRO A 92 8.35 4.62 14.23
C PRO A 92 9.56 4.89 13.35
N VAL A 93 9.40 5.83 12.40
CA VAL A 93 10.52 6.31 11.59
C VAL A 93 11.53 6.96 12.53
N SER A 94 12.78 6.50 12.49
CA SER A 94 13.82 7.12 13.32
C SER A 94 14.09 8.56 12.88
N ALA A 95 14.62 9.40 13.77
CA ALA A 95 14.99 10.77 13.43
C ALA A 95 15.98 10.84 12.25
N GLU A 96 16.84 9.83 12.13
CA GLU A 96 17.80 9.68 11.03
C GLU A 96 17.10 9.35 9.71
N GLN A 97 16.15 8.41 9.71
CA GLN A 97 15.35 8.06 8.53
C GLN A 97 14.44 9.22 8.08
N LEU A 98 13.96 10.05 9.01
CA LEU A 98 13.20 11.26 8.73
C LEU A 98 14.07 12.33 8.04
N ALA A 99 15.32 12.49 8.48
CA ALA A 99 16.27 13.38 7.83
C ALA A 99 16.59 12.91 6.40
N ASP A 100 16.84 11.62 6.21
CA ASP A 100 17.11 11.04 4.89
C ASP A 100 15.90 11.14 3.94
N GLN A 101 14.67 10.93 4.44
CA GLN A 101 13.46 11.11 3.63
C GLN A 101 13.22 12.58 3.28
N SER A 102 13.48 13.51 4.19
CA SER A 102 13.40 14.96 3.90
C SER A 102 14.40 15.38 2.82
N ILE A 103 15.60 14.79 2.84
CA ILE A 103 16.62 14.96 1.79
C ILE A 103 16.18 14.31 0.47
N ALA A 104 15.54 13.13 0.50
CA ALA A 104 15.04 12.44 -0.69
C ALA A 104 13.86 13.19 -1.34
N LEU A 105 12.94 13.73 -0.55
CA LEU A 105 11.77 14.49 -1.02
C LEU A 105 12.13 15.88 -1.57
N SER A 106 13.26 16.45 -1.13
CA SER A 106 13.79 17.72 -1.64
C SER A 106 14.66 17.56 -2.88
N ARG A 107 15.07 16.33 -3.22
CA ARG A 107 15.72 16.02 -4.49
C ARG A 107 14.65 15.88 -5.59
N ARG A 108 14.86 16.52 -6.74
CA ARG A 108 14.16 16.16 -7.98
C ARG A 108 14.63 14.78 -8.42
N VAL A 109 14.06 13.74 -7.84
CA VAL A 109 14.27 12.35 -8.26
C VAL A 109 13.23 12.02 -9.34
N PRO A 110 13.63 11.49 -10.51
CA PRO A 110 12.66 11.01 -11.50
C PRO A 110 11.79 9.88 -10.91
N ALA A 111 10.57 9.73 -11.43
CA ALA A 111 9.55 8.82 -10.90
C ALA A 111 10.04 7.36 -10.75
N THR A 112 9.49 6.65 -9.76
CA THR A 112 9.88 5.30 -9.29
C THR A 112 9.58 4.14 -10.26
N THR A 113 9.46 4.40 -11.55
CA THR A 113 9.23 3.38 -12.59
C THR A 113 10.41 2.42 -12.83
N GLN A 114 11.43 2.40 -11.97
CA GLN A 114 12.60 1.51 -12.10
C GLN A 114 12.71 0.45 -10.99
N MET A 115 11.66 0.23 -10.20
CA MET A 115 11.66 -0.85 -9.19
C MET A 115 11.02 -2.15 -9.69
N PHE A 116 10.50 -2.20 -10.90
CA PHE A 116 9.92 -3.41 -11.51
C PHE A 116 10.22 -3.38 -13.01
N ASP A 117 10.50 -4.54 -13.61
CA ASP A 117 10.67 -4.64 -15.06
C ASP A 117 9.33 -4.37 -15.76
N ASP A 118 9.40 -3.66 -16.89
CA ASP A 118 8.26 -3.36 -17.75
C ASP A 118 7.81 -4.65 -18.47
N PRO A 119 6.50 -4.92 -18.64
CA PRO A 119 6.02 -6.13 -19.33
C PRO A 119 6.39 -6.20 -20.84
N SER A 120 7.03 -5.18 -21.37
CA SER A 120 7.37 -5.05 -22.80
C SER A 120 8.79 -5.49 -23.16
N ASP A 121 9.66 -5.75 -22.18
CA ASP A 121 11.02 -6.21 -22.45
C ASP A 121 11.06 -7.74 -22.35
N GLY A 122 10.87 -8.36 -23.53
CA GLY A 122 10.96 -9.82 -23.74
C GLY A 122 12.37 -10.39 -23.66
#